data_AF-A0A6J6HGZ7-F1
#
_entry.id   AF-A0A6J6HGZ7-F1
#
_cell.length_a   1.000
_cell.length_b   1.000
_cell.length_c   1.000
_cell.angle_alpha   90.00
_cell.angle_beta   90.00
_cell.angle_gamma   90.00
#
_symmetry.space_group_name_H-M   'P 1'
#
loop_
_entity.id
_entity.type
_entity.pdbx_description
1 polymer ?
#
loop_
_entity_poly.entity_id
_entity_poly.type
_entity_poly.pdbx_seq_one_letter_code
_entity_poly.pdbx_strand_id
1 'polypeptide(L)'
;MNSNKPERLVPDMRNVRYGEVLGVFARDGRFEAEVFGTQLINDCPQELWGTLDATEIAAEMGAIGVKLNGPRYWTLDAFGQKVAVAEPVLRDFNGITMRRIATVDLGEIPKLGPYNETKVNRGVIFFWDEGQTIHELVNPEGHAYVMQALCTGVDPTMTPDSLLSLGERLSLPEGWSYRTRVLDEELIVDTTATIATVLQDEFENSYTLPY
;
A
#
# COMPACT_ATOMS: atom_id res chain seq x y z
N MET A 1 -16.99 8.99 28.22
CA MET A 1 -15.53 8.85 28.43
C MET A 1 -14.87 9.26 27.14
N ASN A 2 -14.00 10.26 27.16
CA ASN A 2 -13.47 10.91 25.96
C ASN A 2 -12.77 9.90 25.04
N SER A 3 -13.45 9.48 23.97
CA SER A 3 -12.76 8.89 22.82
C SER A 3 -12.14 10.06 22.06
N ASN A 4 -10.97 10.51 22.49
CA ASN A 4 -10.21 11.47 21.70
C ASN A 4 -9.97 10.83 20.32
N LYS A 5 -10.48 11.48 19.27
CA LYS A 5 -10.13 11.10 17.89
C LYS A 5 -8.60 11.02 17.79
N PRO A 6 -8.04 10.01 17.09
CA PRO A 6 -6.60 9.93 16.94
C PRO A 6 -6.04 11.19 16.27
N GLU A 7 -4.84 11.59 16.67
CA GLU A 7 -4.22 12.80 16.15
C GLU A 7 -3.77 12.63 14.70
N ARG A 8 -4.02 13.65 13.88
CA ARG A 8 -3.45 13.78 12.53
C ARG A 8 -2.06 14.40 12.64
N LEU A 9 -1.04 13.64 12.25
CA LEU A 9 0.36 14.05 12.40
C LEU A 9 0.96 14.53 11.08
N VAL A 10 0.55 13.94 9.95
CA VAL A 10 1.03 14.32 8.62
C VAL A 10 -0.17 14.54 7.71
N PRO A 11 -0.61 15.79 7.50
CA PRO A 11 -1.70 16.12 6.59
C PRO A 11 -1.22 16.14 5.12
N ASP A 12 -2.14 16.47 4.21
CA ASP A 12 -1.88 16.76 2.78
C ASP A 12 -1.22 15.60 2.02
N MET A 13 -1.60 14.36 2.36
CA MET A 13 -1.02 13.16 1.74
C MET A 13 -1.68 12.77 0.44
N ARG A 14 -2.91 13.23 0.15
CA ARG A 14 -3.62 12.87 -1.09
C ARG A 14 -2.81 13.28 -2.31
N ASN A 15 -2.66 12.37 -3.27
CA ASN A 15 -1.84 12.54 -4.48
C ASN A 15 -0.33 12.74 -4.22
N VAL A 16 0.17 12.53 -3.00
CA VAL A 16 1.62 12.49 -2.77
C VAL A 16 2.19 11.20 -3.35
N ARG A 17 3.22 11.37 -4.18
CA ARG A 17 3.91 10.28 -4.87
C ARG A 17 4.87 9.55 -3.94
N TYR A 18 4.93 8.23 -4.08
CA TYR A 18 5.90 7.39 -3.37
C TYR A 18 6.21 6.11 -4.15
N GLY A 19 7.20 5.35 -3.70
CA GLY A 19 7.50 4.01 -4.23
C GLY A 19 7.99 3.09 -3.12
N GLU A 20 7.93 1.78 -3.38
CA GLU A 20 8.33 0.76 -2.43
C GLU A 20 9.13 -0.37 -3.09
N VAL A 21 10.22 -0.78 -2.46
CA VAL A 21 11.02 -1.96 -2.81
C VAL A 21 10.75 -3.03 -1.77
N LEU A 22 10.18 -4.16 -2.20
CA LEU A 22 9.85 -5.29 -1.35
C LEU A 22 10.87 -6.39 -1.56
N GLY A 23 11.81 -6.54 -0.62
CA GLY A 23 12.75 -7.67 -0.61
C GLY A 23 12.11 -8.88 0.04
N VAL A 24 11.99 -9.99 -0.70
CA VAL A 24 11.39 -11.23 -0.22
C VAL A 24 12.46 -12.18 0.31
N PHE A 25 12.22 -12.79 1.47
CA PHE A 25 13.13 -13.69 2.14
C PHE A 25 12.41 -14.98 2.55
N ALA A 26 13.13 -16.09 2.50
CA ALA A 26 12.71 -17.33 3.15
C ALA A 26 13.33 -17.39 4.55
N ARG A 27 12.50 -17.44 5.60
CA ARG A 27 12.93 -17.50 7.01
C ARG A 27 12.07 -18.53 7.74
N ASP A 28 12.71 -19.48 8.42
CA ASP A 28 12.04 -20.50 9.24
C ASP A 28 10.89 -21.25 8.55
N GLY A 29 11.07 -21.61 7.27
CA GLY A 29 10.07 -22.34 6.48
C GLY A 29 8.90 -21.49 5.99
N ARG A 30 8.97 -20.17 6.16
CA ARG A 30 7.99 -19.20 5.69
C ARG A 30 8.64 -18.17 4.77
N PHE A 31 7.80 -17.47 4.02
CA PHE A 31 8.20 -16.34 3.22
C PHE A 31 7.71 -15.04 3.88
N GLU A 32 8.59 -14.06 3.93
CA GLU A 32 8.27 -12.72 4.38
C GLU A 32 8.90 -11.69 3.46
N ALA A 33 8.32 -10.48 3.42
CA ALA A 33 8.92 -9.37 2.71
C ALA A 33 9.20 -8.19 3.64
N GLU A 34 10.35 -7.56 3.46
CA GLU A 34 10.67 -6.28 4.06
C GLU A 34 10.30 -5.17 3.08
N VAL A 35 9.46 -4.23 3.52
CA VAL A 35 8.99 -3.11 2.69
C VAL A 35 9.83 -1.89 2.97
N PHE A 36 10.66 -1.51 2.00
CA PHE A 36 11.37 -0.23 2.00
C PHE A 36 10.59 0.77 1.18
N GLY A 37 10.34 1.96 1.70
CA GLY A 37 9.58 2.96 0.96
C GLY A 37 10.12 4.39 1.13
N THR A 38 9.73 5.25 0.20
CA THR A 38 10.16 6.66 0.12
C THR A 38 9.32 7.60 0.98
N GLN A 39 8.26 7.10 1.63
CA GLN A 39 7.29 7.93 2.36
C GLN A 39 7.97 8.84 3.37
N LEU A 40 7.69 10.16 3.26
CA LEU A 40 8.25 11.22 4.10
C LEU A 40 9.77 11.41 3.95
N ILE A 41 10.38 10.87 2.89
CA ILE A 41 11.82 10.99 2.60
C ILE A 41 12.04 11.65 1.25
N ASN A 42 11.38 11.16 0.20
CA ASN A 42 11.41 11.72 -1.15
C ASN A 42 10.16 11.29 -1.95
N ASP A 43 10.00 11.88 -3.11
CA ASP A 43 8.86 11.71 -4.02
C ASP A 43 9.04 10.59 -5.05
N CYS A 44 9.97 9.66 -4.80
CA CYS A 44 10.30 8.52 -5.66
C CYS A 44 10.73 8.92 -7.10
N PRO A 45 11.74 9.79 -7.31
CA PRO A 45 12.03 10.42 -8.60
C PRO A 45 11.98 9.45 -9.79
N GLN A 46 11.17 9.75 -10.81
CA GLN A 46 10.91 8.81 -11.92
C GLN A 46 12.17 8.40 -12.67
N GLU A 47 13.10 9.35 -12.84
CA GLU A 47 14.38 9.11 -13.51
C GLU A 47 15.26 8.09 -12.78
N LEU A 48 15.24 8.08 -11.44
CA LEU A 48 15.97 7.10 -10.63
C LEU A 48 15.17 5.81 -10.45
N TRP A 49 13.84 5.89 -10.32
CA TRP A 49 13.00 4.71 -10.20
C TRP A 49 13.11 3.81 -11.44
N GLY A 50 13.15 4.44 -12.62
CA GLY A 50 13.31 3.74 -13.89
C GLY A 50 14.66 3.04 -14.08
N THR A 51 15.65 3.30 -13.22
CA THR A 51 16.97 2.64 -13.25
C THR A 51 17.12 1.54 -12.20
N LEU A 52 16.06 1.22 -11.43
CA LEU A 52 16.11 0.13 -10.47
C LEU A 52 16.07 -1.23 -11.18
N ASP A 53 17.01 -2.10 -10.85
CA ASP A 53 17.02 -3.50 -11.29
C ASP A 53 16.67 -4.42 -10.10
N ALA A 54 15.52 -5.09 -10.18
CA ALA A 54 15.05 -5.96 -9.10
C ALA A 54 15.99 -7.15 -8.83
N THR A 55 16.67 -7.66 -9.85
CA THR A 55 17.61 -8.79 -9.73
C THR A 55 18.88 -8.36 -9.00
N GLU A 56 19.45 -7.22 -9.39
CA GLU A 56 20.62 -6.66 -8.71
C GLU A 56 20.30 -6.32 -7.25
N ILE A 57 19.18 -5.65 -7.00
CA ILE A 57 18.73 -5.33 -5.65
C ILE A 57 18.51 -6.61 -4.82
N ALA A 58 17.93 -7.66 -5.40
CA ALA A 58 17.74 -8.92 -4.70
C ALA A 58 19.08 -9.53 -4.27
N ALA A 59 20.07 -9.54 -5.16
CA ALA A 59 21.41 -10.02 -4.86
C ALA A 59 22.09 -9.22 -3.75
N GLU A 60 22.00 -7.88 -3.78
CA GLU A 60 22.56 -7.00 -2.75
C GLU A 60 21.87 -7.13 -1.38
N MET A 61 20.58 -7.41 -1.39
CA MET A 61 19.81 -7.65 -0.17
C MET A 61 20.00 -9.06 0.40
N GLY A 62 20.54 -10.01 -0.40
CA GLY A 62 20.45 -11.44 -0.09
C GLY A 62 19.00 -11.94 -0.07
N ALA A 63 18.12 -11.25 -0.81
CA ALA A 63 16.72 -11.62 -0.98
C ALA A 63 16.59 -12.69 -2.07
N ILE A 64 15.57 -13.53 -1.97
CA ILE A 64 15.28 -14.52 -3.01
C ILE A 64 14.56 -13.90 -4.22
N GLY A 65 14.06 -12.67 -4.05
CA GLY A 65 13.40 -11.89 -5.09
C GLY A 65 13.05 -10.51 -4.56
N VAL A 66 12.81 -9.59 -5.49
CA VAL A 66 12.39 -8.22 -5.19
C VAL A 66 11.19 -7.87 -6.03
N LYS A 67 10.19 -7.25 -5.41
CA LYS A 67 9.10 -6.57 -6.12
C LYS A 67 9.32 -5.06 -6.05
N LEU A 68 9.44 -4.43 -7.21
CA LEU A 68 9.34 -2.97 -7.34
C LEU A 68 7.86 -2.60 -7.37
N ASN A 69 7.37 -2.02 -6.28
CA ASN A 69 5.96 -1.83 -6.02
C ASN A 69 5.57 -0.35 -6.19
N GLY A 70 5.54 0.12 -7.44
CA GLY A 70 5.17 1.50 -7.79
C GLY A 70 5.69 1.97 -9.15
N PRO A 71 5.69 3.29 -9.41
CA PRO A 71 5.34 4.37 -8.48
C PRO A 71 3.86 4.40 -8.10
N ARG A 72 3.56 5.04 -6.97
CA ARG A 72 2.24 5.09 -6.35
C ARG A 72 1.88 6.49 -5.92
N TYR A 73 0.59 6.73 -5.76
CA TYR A 73 0.02 7.96 -5.20
C TYR A 73 -0.99 7.59 -4.12
N TRP A 74 -0.93 8.26 -2.98
CA TRP A 74 -1.90 8.06 -1.91
C TRP A 74 -3.30 8.54 -2.32
N THR A 75 -4.31 7.76 -1.97
CA THR A 75 -5.73 8.13 -2.07
C THR A 75 -6.35 8.44 -0.70
N LEU A 76 -5.53 8.44 0.35
CA LEU A 76 -5.84 8.92 1.70
C LEU A 76 -5.37 10.37 1.87
N ASP A 77 -5.85 11.04 2.91
CA ASP A 77 -5.61 12.47 3.15
C ASP A 77 -4.52 12.72 4.19
N ALA A 78 -4.35 11.84 5.16
CA ALA A 78 -3.36 12.03 6.22
C ALA A 78 -2.87 10.74 6.88
N PHE A 79 -1.72 10.87 7.55
CA PHE A 79 -1.21 9.87 8.49
C PHE A 79 -1.35 10.35 9.93
N GLY A 80 -1.68 9.42 10.83
CA GLY A 80 -1.62 9.61 12.27
C GLY A 80 -0.40 8.93 12.87
N GLN A 81 -0.56 8.45 14.10
CA GLN A 81 0.49 7.73 14.81
C GLN A 81 0.98 6.53 13.98
N LYS A 82 2.31 6.42 13.89
CA LYS A 82 3.03 5.24 13.39
C LYS A 82 3.72 4.57 14.56
N VAL A 83 3.41 3.30 14.81
CA VAL A 83 4.16 2.47 15.76
C VAL A 83 5.28 1.73 15.02
N ALA A 84 6.46 1.69 15.62
CA ALA A 84 7.60 1.00 15.05
C ALA A 84 7.40 -0.52 15.16
N VAL A 85 6.83 -1.11 14.11
CA VAL A 85 6.61 -2.56 13.98
C VAL A 85 7.81 -3.29 13.39
N ALA A 86 8.77 -2.54 12.86
CA ALA A 86 10.05 -3.02 12.35
C ALA A 86 11.12 -1.98 12.69
N GLU A 87 12.37 -2.43 12.86
CA GLU A 87 13.49 -1.51 13.04
C GLU A 87 13.66 -0.67 11.76
N PRO A 88 13.74 0.68 11.88
CA PRO A 88 13.80 1.58 10.74
C PRO A 88 15.20 1.59 10.12
N VAL A 89 15.44 0.64 9.21
CA VAL A 89 16.67 0.57 8.44
C VAL A 89 16.57 1.51 7.25
N LEU A 90 17.50 2.47 7.14
CA LEU A 90 17.69 3.24 5.92
C LEU A 90 18.53 2.43 4.94
N ARG A 91 18.13 2.45 3.67
CA ARG A 91 18.86 1.84 2.56
C ARG A 91 18.73 2.71 1.33
N ASP A 92 19.80 2.79 0.56
CA ASP A 92 19.78 3.44 -0.75
C ASP A 92 19.59 2.38 -1.84
N PHE A 93 18.70 2.65 -2.78
CA PHE A 93 18.52 1.86 -3.99
C PHE A 93 18.79 2.75 -5.19
N ASN A 94 20.00 2.67 -5.73
CA ASN A 94 20.44 3.42 -6.91
C ASN A 94 20.16 4.94 -6.82
N GLY A 95 20.49 5.56 -5.69
CA GLY A 95 20.28 6.99 -5.41
C GLY A 95 18.92 7.32 -4.81
N ILE A 96 18.02 6.34 -4.61
CA ILE A 96 16.76 6.52 -3.91
C ILE A 96 16.89 6.03 -2.48
N THR A 97 17.03 6.97 -1.55
CA THR A 97 17.00 6.66 -0.12
C THR A 97 15.59 6.23 0.31
N MET A 98 15.50 5.06 0.96
CA MET A 98 14.26 4.50 1.49
C MET A 98 14.44 4.07 2.93
N ARG A 99 13.32 3.91 3.64
CA ARG A 99 13.29 3.36 5.01
C ARG A 99 12.43 2.11 5.06
N ARG A 100 12.83 1.11 5.84
CA ARG A 100 11.96 -0.02 6.17
C ARG A 100 10.75 0.47 6.96
N ILE A 101 9.55 0.32 6.40
CA ILE A 101 8.29 0.86 6.95
C ILE A 101 7.28 -0.20 7.36
N ALA A 102 7.47 -1.45 6.94
CA ALA A 102 6.60 -2.58 7.23
C ALA A 102 7.31 -3.91 6.98
N THR A 103 6.73 -4.98 7.53
CA THR A 103 6.97 -6.35 7.09
C THR A 103 5.67 -6.99 6.61
N VAL A 104 5.79 -7.96 5.72
CA VAL A 104 4.66 -8.67 5.12
C VAL A 104 4.84 -10.16 5.34
N ASP A 105 3.83 -10.81 5.92
CA ASP A 105 3.79 -12.27 6.02
C ASP A 105 3.17 -12.83 4.73
N LEU A 106 3.98 -13.57 3.96
CA LEU A 106 3.55 -14.21 2.72
C LEU A 106 3.18 -15.70 2.94
N GLY A 107 3.28 -16.20 4.17
CA GLY A 107 2.97 -17.56 4.54
C GLY A 107 4.01 -18.58 4.07
N GLU A 108 3.65 -19.87 4.13
CA GLU A 108 4.50 -20.98 3.68
C GLU A 108 4.53 -21.10 2.15
N ILE A 109 3.44 -20.71 1.50
CA ILE A 109 3.29 -20.71 0.05
C ILE A 109 2.72 -19.33 -0.34
N PRO A 110 3.55 -18.43 -0.90
CA PRO A 110 3.11 -17.11 -1.33
C PRO A 110 1.99 -17.22 -2.36
N LYS A 111 0.88 -16.54 -2.11
CA LYS A 111 -0.17 -16.35 -3.11
C LYS A 111 0.27 -15.27 -4.08
N LEU A 112 0.31 -15.62 -5.37
CA LEU A 112 0.68 -14.70 -6.43
C LEU A 112 -0.58 -14.18 -7.14
N GLY A 113 -0.52 -12.93 -7.60
CA GLY A 113 -1.57 -12.32 -8.39
C GLY A 113 -2.60 -11.51 -7.57
N PRO A 114 -3.53 -10.85 -8.27
CA PRO A 114 -4.43 -9.88 -7.69
C PRO A 114 -5.52 -10.54 -6.82
N TYR A 115 -6.21 -9.72 -6.02
CA TYR A 115 -7.34 -10.09 -5.17
C TYR A 115 -7.02 -11.13 -4.07
N ASN A 116 -5.74 -11.35 -3.80
CA ASN A 116 -5.28 -12.15 -2.67
C ASN A 116 -5.00 -11.25 -1.47
N GLU A 117 -5.64 -11.54 -0.34
CA GLU A 117 -5.32 -10.90 0.92
C GLU A 117 -3.91 -11.23 1.38
N THR A 118 -3.25 -10.20 1.90
CA THR A 118 -1.92 -10.25 2.48
C THR A 118 -1.93 -9.54 3.84
N LYS A 119 -1.18 -10.06 4.80
CA LYS A 119 -1.08 -9.51 6.15
C LYS A 119 0.15 -8.60 6.24
N VAL A 120 -0.09 -7.30 6.45
CA VAL A 120 0.94 -6.26 6.45
C VAL A 120 1.09 -5.69 7.86
N ASN A 121 2.24 -5.96 8.47
CA ASN A 121 2.60 -5.39 9.75
C ASN A 121 3.21 -4.00 9.53
N ARG A 122 2.37 -2.95 9.64
CA ARG A 122 2.77 -1.55 9.38
C ARG A 122 2.47 -0.57 10.51
N GLY A 123 1.58 -0.90 11.44
CA GLY A 123 1.31 -0.11 12.64
C GLY A 123 1.03 1.37 12.37
N VAL A 124 -0.04 1.72 11.65
CA VAL A 124 -0.30 3.12 11.27
C VAL A 124 -1.79 3.46 11.27
N ILE A 125 -2.09 4.74 11.52
CA ILE A 125 -3.42 5.31 11.34
C ILE A 125 -3.47 6.05 10.01
N PHE A 126 -4.45 5.71 9.18
CA PHE A 126 -4.76 6.38 7.93
C PHE A 126 -6.12 7.09 8.02
N PHE A 127 -6.21 8.25 7.39
CA PHE A 127 -7.41 9.07 7.36
C PHE A 127 -7.85 9.35 5.94
N TRP A 128 -9.15 9.24 5.68
CA TRP A 128 -9.81 9.82 4.53
C TRP A 128 -10.84 10.82 5.01
N ASP A 129 -10.77 12.03 4.49
CA ASP A 129 -11.58 13.14 4.98
C ASP A 129 -13.04 13.04 4.52
N GLU A 130 -13.95 13.59 5.31
CA GLU A 130 -15.35 13.81 4.92
C GLU A 130 -15.42 14.59 3.60
N GLY A 131 -16.35 14.23 2.73
CA GLY A 131 -16.54 14.84 1.41
C GLY A 131 -15.57 14.32 0.33
N GLN A 132 -14.57 13.50 0.68
CA GLN A 132 -13.70 12.88 -0.31
C GLN A 132 -14.38 11.69 -0.98
N THR A 133 -14.11 11.53 -2.28
CA THR A 133 -14.46 10.30 -3.00
C THR A 133 -13.47 9.20 -2.65
N ILE A 134 -13.98 8.05 -2.22
CA ILE A 134 -13.20 6.83 -2.04
C ILE A 134 -13.59 5.77 -3.06
N HIS A 135 -12.68 4.83 -3.25
CA HIS A 135 -12.76 3.74 -4.20
C HIS A 135 -12.70 2.42 -3.42
N GLU A 136 -13.68 1.55 -3.62
CA GLU A 136 -13.84 0.35 -2.82
C GLU A 136 -13.94 -0.89 -3.71
N LEU A 137 -13.24 -1.95 -3.34
CA LEU A 137 -13.53 -3.31 -3.76
C LEU A 137 -14.40 -3.96 -2.70
N VAL A 138 -15.53 -4.53 -3.09
CA VAL A 138 -16.44 -5.24 -2.18
C VAL A 138 -16.47 -6.70 -2.57
N ASN A 139 -16.10 -7.56 -1.63
CA ASN A 139 -16.10 -9.00 -1.84
C ASN A 139 -17.53 -9.61 -1.65
N PRO A 140 -17.74 -10.89 -1.98
CA PRO A 140 -19.05 -11.54 -1.85
C PRO A 140 -19.62 -11.57 -0.43
N GLU A 141 -18.77 -11.53 0.60
CA GLU A 141 -19.16 -11.46 2.01
C GLU A 141 -19.55 -10.04 2.46
N GLY A 142 -19.36 -9.03 1.61
CA GLY A 142 -19.68 -7.63 1.89
C GLY A 142 -18.54 -6.84 2.53
N HIS A 143 -17.33 -7.40 2.66
CA HIS A 143 -16.16 -6.65 3.10
C HIS A 143 -15.76 -5.62 2.04
N ALA A 144 -15.72 -4.36 2.44
CA ALA A 144 -15.32 -3.24 1.59
C ALA A 144 -13.86 -2.85 1.86
N TYR A 145 -12.97 -3.16 0.92
CA TYR A 145 -11.57 -2.76 0.95
C TYR A 145 -11.44 -1.39 0.31
N VAL A 146 -10.93 -0.42 1.06
CA VAL A 146 -10.79 0.97 0.62
C VAL A 146 -9.42 1.15 -0.03
N MET A 147 -9.39 1.73 -1.23
CA MET A 147 -8.13 2.03 -1.91
C MET A 147 -7.30 2.98 -1.05
N GLN A 148 -6.08 2.54 -0.72
CA GLN A 148 -5.08 3.37 -0.06
C GLN A 148 -4.11 4.00 -1.07
N ALA A 149 -3.89 3.34 -2.21
CA ALA A 149 -2.92 3.83 -3.18
C ALA A 149 -3.26 3.45 -4.61
N LEU A 150 -3.26 4.47 -5.46
CA LEU A 150 -3.19 4.37 -6.91
C LEU A 150 -1.79 3.92 -7.33
N CYS A 151 -1.69 3.00 -8.30
CA CYS A 151 -0.41 2.59 -8.88
C CYS A 151 -0.34 3.01 -10.36
N THR A 152 0.83 3.50 -10.77
CA THR A 152 1.12 3.81 -12.18
C THR A 152 2.21 2.90 -12.77
N GLY A 153 2.63 1.87 -12.02
CA GLY A 153 3.69 0.94 -12.44
C GLY A 153 3.24 -0.02 -13.54
N VAL A 154 2.00 -0.50 -13.50
CA VAL A 154 1.43 -1.38 -14.53
C VAL A 154 0.82 -0.58 -15.67
N ASP A 155 0.04 0.45 -15.35
CA ASP A 155 -0.55 1.37 -16.31
C ASP A 155 -0.12 2.82 -16.02
N PRO A 156 0.80 3.39 -16.81
CA PRO A 156 1.28 4.75 -16.59
C PRO A 156 0.25 5.83 -16.94
N THR A 157 -0.87 5.48 -17.56
CA THR A 157 -1.96 6.41 -17.89
C THR A 157 -2.98 6.57 -16.77
N MET A 158 -2.84 5.78 -15.70
CA MET A 158 -3.72 5.81 -14.55
C MET A 158 -3.64 7.16 -13.82
N THR A 159 -4.79 7.75 -13.54
CA THR A 159 -4.93 9.04 -12.83
C THR A 159 -6.01 8.96 -11.75
N PRO A 160 -6.05 9.90 -10.79
CA PRO A 160 -7.14 9.99 -9.83
C PRO A 160 -8.53 10.01 -10.50
N ASP A 161 -8.68 10.74 -11.61
CA ASP A 161 -9.95 10.81 -12.35
C ASP A 161 -10.33 9.48 -12.98
N SER A 162 -9.36 8.72 -13.51
CA SER A 162 -9.61 7.40 -14.11
C SER A 162 -10.14 6.39 -13.10
N LEU A 163 -9.95 6.62 -11.80
CA LEU A 163 -10.48 5.75 -10.76
C LEU A 163 -12.01 5.78 -10.71
N LEU A 164 -12.65 6.85 -11.16
CA LEU A 164 -14.11 6.94 -11.14
C LEU A 164 -14.79 5.87 -12.00
N SER A 165 -14.14 5.42 -13.07
CA SER A 165 -14.63 4.37 -13.97
C SER A 165 -13.76 3.11 -13.96
N LEU A 166 -12.84 2.96 -12.99
CA LEU A 166 -11.90 1.84 -12.94
C LEU A 166 -12.61 0.48 -12.95
N GLY A 167 -13.78 0.38 -12.30
CA GLY A 167 -14.57 -0.86 -12.26
C GLY A 167 -14.93 -1.46 -13.62
N GLU A 168 -15.00 -0.64 -14.69
CA GLU A 168 -15.25 -1.12 -16.06
C GLU A 168 -14.04 -1.82 -16.68
N ARG A 169 -12.85 -1.60 -16.11
CA ARG A 169 -11.57 -2.11 -16.59
C ARG A 169 -11.07 -3.30 -15.76
N LEU A 170 -11.63 -3.51 -14.57
CA LEU A 170 -11.20 -4.55 -13.65
C LEU A 170 -11.72 -5.93 -14.05
N SER A 171 -10.84 -6.92 -14.00
CA SER A 171 -11.11 -8.35 -14.13
C SER A 171 -11.48 -8.93 -12.76
N LEU A 172 -12.60 -8.46 -12.21
CA LEU A 172 -13.03 -8.80 -10.86
C LEU A 172 -13.33 -10.32 -10.73
N PRO A 173 -12.95 -10.95 -9.61
CA PRO A 173 -13.39 -12.32 -9.32
C PRO A 173 -14.91 -12.41 -9.20
N GLU A 174 -15.45 -13.63 -9.35
CA GLU A 174 -16.90 -13.86 -9.24
C GLU A 174 -17.46 -13.32 -7.91
N GLY A 175 -18.55 -12.56 -8.00
CA GLY A 175 -19.23 -11.96 -6.86
C GLY A 175 -18.57 -10.71 -6.27
N TRP A 176 -17.39 -10.31 -6.74
CA TRP A 176 -16.78 -9.04 -6.36
C TRP A 176 -17.41 -7.89 -7.13
N SER A 177 -17.39 -6.70 -6.51
CA SER A 177 -17.80 -5.46 -7.17
C SER A 177 -16.82 -4.32 -6.87
N TYR A 178 -16.77 -3.36 -7.77
CA TYR A 178 -16.07 -2.10 -7.57
C TYR A 178 -17.10 -0.99 -7.43
N ARG A 179 -16.90 -0.08 -6.48
CA ARG A 179 -17.74 1.12 -6.34
C ARG A 179 -16.93 2.34 -5.93
N THR A 180 -17.51 3.50 -6.19
CA THR A 180 -17.06 4.78 -5.64
C THR A 180 -18.14 5.37 -4.77
N ARG A 181 -17.76 6.07 -3.70
CA ARG A 181 -18.69 6.84 -2.87
C ARG A 181 -18.02 8.06 -2.29
N VAL A 182 -18.80 9.12 -2.08
CA VAL A 182 -18.39 10.27 -1.28
C VAL A 182 -18.56 9.90 0.20
N LEU A 183 -17.57 10.23 1.02
CA LEU A 183 -17.64 10.03 2.46
C LEU A 183 -18.56 11.07 3.10
N ASP A 184 -19.62 10.62 3.79
CA ASP A 184 -20.47 11.49 4.62
C ASP A 184 -19.82 11.80 5.98
N GLU A 185 -18.83 11.01 6.38
CA GLU A 185 -18.01 11.21 7.56
C GLU A 185 -16.59 10.71 7.29
N GLU A 186 -15.63 11.26 8.03
CA GLU A 186 -14.24 10.81 7.99
C GLU A 186 -14.10 9.32 8.26
N LEU A 187 -13.35 8.65 7.39
CA LEU A 187 -12.96 7.26 7.58
C LEU A 187 -11.56 7.21 8.22
N ILE A 188 -11.47 6.49 9.34
CA ILE A 188 -10.22 6.24 10.04
C ILE A 188 -9.91 4.74 9.99
N VAL A 189 -8.74 4.38 9.48
CA VAL A 189 -8.22 3.01 9.50
C VAL A 189 -7.04 2.97 10.45
N ASP A 190 -7.26 2.44 11.65
CA ASP A 190 -6.24 2.31 12.70
C ASP A 190 -5.71 0.88 12.76
N THR A 191 -4.42 0.72 12.42
CA THR A 191 -3.71 -0.56 12.48
C THR A 191 -2.60 -0.54 13.53
N THR A 192 -2.63 0.37 14.51
CA THR A 192 -1.59 0.49 15.54
C THR A 192 -1.57 -0.68 16.52
N ALA A 193 -2.71 -1.37 16.69
CA ALA A 193 -2.86 -2.52 17.58
C ALA A 193 -3.14 -3.85 16.84
N THR A 194 -3.25 -3.83 15.51
CA THR A 194 -3.67 -4.98 14.69
C THR A 194 -2.85 -5.09 13.41
N ILE A 195 -2.83 -6.27 12.81
CA ILE A 195 -2.19 -6.48 11.50
C ILE A 195 -3.16 -6.07 10.40
N ALA A 196 -2.68 -5.25 9.46
CA ALA A 196 -3.50 -4.78 8.35
C ALA A 196 -3.78 -5.92 7.35
N THR A 197 -4.97 -5.95 6.79
CA THR A 197 -5.32 -6.80 5.64
C THR A 197 -5.31 -5.95 4.38
N VAL A 198 -4.44 -6.30 3.44
CA VAL A 198 -4.24 -5.55 2.19
C VAL A 198 -4.37 -6.49 1.01
N LEU A 199 -4.93 -6.02 -0.10
CA LEU A 199 -4.90 -6.70 -1.38
C LEU A 199 -4.57 -5.72 -2.51
N GLN A 200 -4.26 -6.27 -3.68
CA GLN A 200 -4.01 -5.50 -4.90
C GLN A 200 -4.93 -5.96 -6.03
N ASP A 201 -5.35 -5.04 -6.89
CA ASP A 201 -5.95 -5.40 -8.19
C ASP A 201 -4.86 -5.69 -9.23
N GLU A 202 -5.25 -6.04 -10.46
CA GLU A 202 -4.30 -6.37 -11.54
C GLU A 202 -3.50 -5.15 -12.06
N PHE A 203 -3.93 -3.93 -11.75
CA PHE A 203 -3.17 -2.70 -11.99
C PHE A 203 -2.27 -2.34 -10.80
N GLU A 204 -2.24 -3.22 -9.78
CA GLU A 204 -1.52 -3.07 -8.52
C GLU A 204 -1.96 -1.87 -7.68
N ASN A 205 -3.17 -1.33 -7.88
CA ASN A 205 -3.74 -0.42 -6.88
C ASN A 205 -3.93 -1.21 -5.58
N SER A 206 -3.59 -0.60 -4.45
CA SER A 206 -3.62 -1.27 -3.16
C SER A 206 -4.84 -0.83 -2.36
N TYR A 207 -5.50 -1.80 -1.73
CA TYR A 207 -6.71 -1.60 -0.93
C TYR A 207 -6.50 -2.19 0.45
N THR A 208 -6.99 -1.50 1.48
CA THR A 208 -6.92 -1.94 2.87
C THR A 208 -8.31 -2.23 3.39
N LEU A 209 -8.45 -3.30 4.18
CA LEU A 209 -9.67 -3.55 4.94
C LEU A 209 -9.69 -2.61 6.17
N PRO A 210 -10.74 -1.81 6.39
CA PRO A 210 -10.82 -0.89 7.53
C PRO A 210 -10.98 -1.54 8.92
N TYR A 211 -11.57 -2.74 9.00
CA TYR A 211 -11.86 -3.45 10.25
C TYR A 211 -12.05 -4.95 10.03
#